data_AF-A0A7V6XM07-F1
#
_entry.id   AF-A0A7V6XM07-F1
#
_cell.length_a   1.000
_cell.length_b   1.000
_cell.length_c   1.000
_cell.angle_alpha   90.00
_cell.angle_beta   90.00
_cell.angle_gamma   90.00
#
_symmetry.space_group_name_H-M   'P 1'
#
loop_
_entity.id
_entity.type
_entity.pdbx_description
1 polymer ?
#
loop_
_entity_poly.entity_id
_entity_poly.type
_entity_poly.pdbx_seq_one_letter_code
_entity_poly.pdbx_strand_id
1 'polypeptide(L)'
;MSAEKDFLKEFNLEINDIYMPPVKKGETAKVFLTLHNQSDEEVGLHDAFITDVSYSYSIYDGSEDFVGGSIDVPAGKKLQLEEGVLYLVFEDVRKDMEVGDTFILSLYLTPMGDIDVQGTVKE
;
A
#
# COMPACT_ATOMS: atom_id res chain seq x y z
N MET A 1 -19.67 -2.15 -0.40
CA MET A 1 -18.54 -3.06 -0.67
C MET A 1 -18.67 -3.82 -2.00
N SER A 2 -19.27 -3.26 -3.07
CA SER A 2 -19.39 -3.95 -4.38
C SER A 2 -18.59 -3.26 -5.49
N ALA A 3 -18.59 -1.93 -5.56
CA ALA A 3 -18.02 -1.20 -6.70
C ALA A 3 -16.49 -1.31 -6.85
N GLU A 4 -15.74 -1.34 -5.74
CA GLU A 4 -14.27 -1.32 -5.74
C GLU A 4 -13.65 -2.65 -6.21
N LYS A 5 -14.23 -3.78 -5.77
CA LYS A 5 -13.82 -5.13 -6.25
C LYS A 5 -14.19 -5.35 -7.72
N ASP A 6 -15.24 -4.69 -8.20
CA ASP A 6 -15.65 -4.78 -9.60
C ASP A 6 -14.73 -3.90 -10.46
N PHE A 7 -14.29 -2.72 -9.98
CA PHE A 7 -13.30 -1.87 -10.65
C PHE A 7 -11.93 -2.56 -10.80
N LEU A 8 -11.38 -3.15 -9.73
CA LEU A 8 -10.09 -3.86 -9.80
C LEU A 8 -10.10 -5.03 -10.79
N LYS A 9 -11.25 -5.72 -10.94
CA LYS A 9 -11.42 -6.78 -11.93
C LYS A 9 -11.43 -6.26 -13.37
N GLU A 10 -11.95 -5.06 -13.62
CA GLU A 10 -11.91 -4.44 -14.95
C GLU A 10 -10.46 -4.22 -15.43
N PHE A 11 -9.54 -3.96 -14.50
CA PHE A 11 -8.12 -3.77 -14.78
C PHE A 11 -7.26 -5.02 -14.53
N ASN A 12 -7.87 -6.18 -14.23
CA ASN A 12 -7.14 -7.40 -13.88
C ASN A 12 -6.07 -7.16 -12.81
N LEU A 13 -6.41 -6.42 -11.76
CA LEU A 13 -5.51 -6.13 -10.64
C LEU A 13 -6.03 -6.82 -9.37
N GLU A 14 -5.14 -7.44 -8.62
CA GLU A 14 -5.45 -7.94 -7.28
C GLU A 14 -4.53 -7.27 -6.25
N ILE A 15 -5.13 -6.67 -5.22
CA ILE A 15 -4.39 -6.13 -4.08
C ILE A 15 -4.86 -6.90 -2.84
N ASN A 16 -3.93 -7.56 -2.16
CA ASN A 16 -4.21 -8.46 -1.05
C ASN A 16 -3.20 -8.27 0.08
N ASP A 17 -3.50 -8.91 1.21
CA ASP A 17 -2.59 -9.01 2.36
C ASP A 17 -2.11 -7.63 2.85
N ILE A 18 -3.01 -6.65 2.88
CA ILE A 18 -2.69 -5.29 3.33
C ILE A 18 -2.67 -5.25 4.85
N TYR A 19 -1.52 -4.93 5.43
CA TYR A 19 -1.39 -4.79 6.87
C TYR A 19 -0.30 -3.83 7.30
N MET A 20 -0.35 -3.45 8.57
CA MET A 20 0.77 -2.79 9.25
C MET A 20 0.92 -3.30 10.69
N PRO A 21 2.13 -3.23 11.27
CA PRO A 21 2.34 -3.42 12.69
C PRO A 21 1.63 -2.34 13.51
N PRO A 22 1.34 -2.59 14.80
CA PRO A 22 0.85 -1.54 15.69
C PRO A 22 1.85 -0.38 15.76
N VAL A 23 1.32 0.85 15.81
CA VAL A 23 2.12 2.08 15.75
C VAL A 23 1.49 3.14 16.64
N LYS A 24 2.32 3.93 17.33
CA LYS A 24 1.82 5.03 18.16
C LYS A 24 1.76 6.34 17.38
N LYS A 25 0.95 7.25 17.87
CA LYS A 25 0.92 8.63 17.41
C LYS A 25 2.32 9.26 17.44
N GLY A 26 2.70 9.88 16.34
CA GLY A 26 3.98 10.55 16.12
C GLY A 26 5.11 9.61 15.69
N GLU A 27 4.86 8.30 15.63
CA GLU A 27 5.81 7.32 15.10
C GLU A 27 5.63 7.11 13.59
N THR A 28 6.54 6.33 13.02
CA THR A 28 6.53 5.93 11.61
C THR A 28 5.84 4.58 11.45
N ALA A 29 4.83 4.50 10.58
CA ALA A 29 4.20 3.24 10.21
C ALA A 29 4.90 2.61 9.00
N LYS A 30 5.02 1.28 9.01
CA LYS A 30 5.40 0.48 7.85
C LYS A 30 4.16 -0.27 7.35
N VAL A 31 3.77 -0.11 6.10
CA VAL A 31 2.66 -0.85 5.49
C VAL A 31 3.18 -1.83 4.46
N PHE A 32 2.56 -3.01 4.48
CA PHE A 32 2.86 -4.16 3.65
C PHE A 32 1.62 -4.54 2.86
N LEU A 33 1.81 -5.02 1.63
CA LEU A 33 0.74 -5.46 0.73
C LEU A 33 1.33 -6.32 -0.39
N THR A 34 0.46 -7.09 -1.05
CA THR A 34 0.79 -7.74 -2.32
C THR A 34 -0.09 -7.16 -3.42
N LEU A 35 0.54 -6.64 -4.47
CA LEU A 35 -0.13 -6.19 -5.69
C LEU A 35 0.23 -7.14 -6.84
N HIS A 36 -0.78 -7.71 -7.48
CA HIS A 36 -0.63 -8.61 -8.61
C HIS A 36 -1.27 -7.98 -9.84
N ASN A 37 -0.42 -7.58 -10.78
CA ASN A 37 -0.84 -7.10 -12.08
C ASN A 37 -1.07 -8.31 -13.00
N GLN A 38 -2.33 -8.69 -13.20
CA GLN A 38 -2.73 -9.77 -14.12
C GLN A 38 -3.12 -9.23 -15.50
N SER A 39 -3.02 -7.92 -15.72
CA SER A 39 -3.24 -7.32 -17.04
C SER A 39 -2.08 -7.58 -18.00
N ASP A 40 -2.28 -7.18 -19.25
CA ASP A 40 -1.27 -7.15 -20.31
C ASP A 40 -0.52 -5.82 -20.40
N GLU A 41 -0.84 -4.85 -19.55
CA GLU A 41 -0.19 -3.54 -19.47
C GLU A 41 0.59 -3.39 -18.15
N GLU A 42 1.51 -2.42 -18.10
CA GLU A 42 2.24 -2.09 -16.87
C GLU A 42 1.38 -1.22 -15.96
N VAL A 43 1.51 -1.41 -14.64
CA VAL A 43 0.84 -0.61 -13.63
C VAL A 43 1.87 0.07 -12.75
N GLY A 44 1.83 1.40 -12.66
CA GLY A 44 2.73 2.18 -11.81
C GLY A 44 2.05 2.57 -10.50
N LEU A 45 2.67 2.28 -9.36
CA LEU A 45 2.31 2.86 -8.06
C LEU A 45 3.12 4.15 -7.86
N HIS A 46 2.47 5.30 -7.83
CA HIS A 46 3.15 6.61 -7.74
C HIS A 46 2.78 7.44 -6.52
N ASP A 47 1.67 7.14 -5.86
CA ASP A 47 1.35 7.76 -4.58
C ASP A 47 0.63 6.79 -3.64
N ALA A 48 0.77 7.03 -2.33
CA ALA A 48 0.04 6.31 -1.30
C ALA A 48 -0.15 7.18 -0.06
N PHE A 49 -1.33 7.11 0.55
CA PHE A 49 -1.60 7.72 1.85
C PHE A 49 -2.58 6.89 2.66
N ILE A 50 -2.47 6.94 3.99
CA ILE A 50 -3.42 6.27 4.87
C ILE A 50 -4.41 7.34 5.33
N THR A 51 -5.67 7.23 4.90
CA THR A 51 -6.71 8.20 5.21
C THR A 51 -6.80 8.42 6.73
N ASP A 52 -6.83 9.68 7.15
CA ASP A 52 -6.88 10.10 8.56
C ASP A 52 -5.69 9.69 9.45
N VAL A 53 -4.64 9.09 8.89
CA VAL A 53 -3.47 8.58 9.63
C VAL A 53 -2.19 9.30 9.20
N SER A 54 -1.90 9.40 7.91
CA SER A 54 -0.73 10.13 7.37
C SER A 54 -0.93 10.52 5.90
N TYR A 55 -0.34 11.64 5.47
CA TYR A 55 -0.43 12.18 4.10
C TYR A 55 0.86 12.05 3.29
N SER A 56 1.93 11.50 3.85
CA SER A 56 3.20 11.38 3.16
C SER A 56 3.71 9.96 3.27
N TYR A 57 4.14 9.41 2.14
CA TYR A 57 4.79 8.11 2.12
C TYR A 57 6.14 8.16 1.40
N SER A 58 6.91 7.12 1.62
CA SER A 58 8.16 6.86 0.91
C SER A 58 8.37 5.34 0.83
N ILE A 59 9.08 4.87 -0.18
CA ILE A 59 9.35 3.45 -0.35
C ILE A 59 10.77 3.17 0.13
N TYR A 60 10.89 2.15 0.99
CA TYR A 60 12.14 1.70 1.56
C TYR A 60 12.36 0.23 1.27
N ASP A 61 13.61 -0.18 1.10
CA ASP A 61 13.99 -1.59 0.97
C ASP A 61 14.38 -2.22 2.32
N GLY A 62 14.75 -3.50 2.29
CA GLY A 62 15.18 -4.24 3.48
C GLY A 62 16.44 -3.73 4.18
N SER A 63 17.22 -2.87 3.53
CA SER A 63 18.37 -2.15 4.11
C SER A 63 17.95 -0.87 4.84
N GLU A 64 16.66 -0.53 4.83
CA GLU A 64 16.13 0.78 5.21
C GLU A 64 16.67 1.92 4.34
N ASP A 65 17.07 1.62 3.10
CA ASP A 65 17.45 2.64 2.12
C ASP A 65 16.22 3.11 1.33
N PHE A 66 16.13 4.42 1.10
CA PHE A 66 15.11 5.01 0.25
C PHE A 66 15.33 4.58 -1.20
N VAL A 67 14.34 3.91 -1.78
CA VAL A 67 14.42 3.35 -3.14
C VAL A 67 13.57 4.11 -4.15
N GLY A 68 12.73 5.05 -3.71
CA GLY A 68 12.01 5.96 -4.60
C GLY A 68 10.62 6.38 -4.13
N GLY A 69 9.96 7.16 -4.97
CA GLY A 69 8.55 7.59 -4.81
C GLY A 69 7.59 6.88 -5.76
N SER A 70 8.07 5.97 -6.62
CA SER A 70 7.20 5.17 -7.48
C SER A 70 7.78 3.80 -7.77
N ILE A 71 6.92 2.81 -7.98
CA ILE A 71 7.30 1.45 -8.40
C ILE A 71 6.40 1.00 -9.54
N ASP A 72 7.02 0.53 -10.61
CA ASP A 72 6.30 -0.10 -11.72
C ASP A 72 6.15 -1.60 -11.47
N VAL A 73 4.96 -2.11 -11.81
CA VAL A 73 4.59 -3.51 -11.70
C VAL A 73 4.28 -4.01 -13.10
N PRO A 74 5.22 -4.73 -13.74
CA PRO A 74 5.05 -5.17 -15.11
C PRO A 74 3.85 -6.11 -15.29
N ALA A 75 3.36 -6.20 -16.53
CA ALA A 75 2.28 -7.11 -16.92
C ALA A 75 2.56 -8.56 -16.46
N GLY A 76 1.55 -9.19 -15.85
CA GLY A 76 1.62 -10.55 -15.32
C GLY A 76 2.58 -10.74 -14.12
N LYS A 77 3.04 -9.66 -13.47
CA LYS A 77 3.97 -9.72 -12.33
C LYS A 77 3.32 -9.32 -11.01
N LYS A 78 4.01 -9.71 -9.94
CA LYS A 78 3.66 -9.38 -8.56
C LYS A 78 4.69 -8.43 -7.98
N LEU A 79 4.20 -7.41 -7.31
CA LEU A 79 4.94 -6.58 -6.37
C LEU A 79 4.56 -7.03 -4.96
N GLN A 80 5.56 -7.43 -4.19
CA GLN A 80 5.37 -7.85 -2.80
C GLN A 80 6.07 -6.83 -1.90
N LEU A 81 5.28 -6.11 -1.11
CA LEU A 81 5.76 -5.24 -0.06
C LEU A 81 5.71 -6.01 1.26
N GLU A 82 6.88 -6.38 1.76
CA GLU A 82 7.08 -7.23 2.93
C GLU A 82 8.26 -6.73 3.77
N GLU A 83 8.20 -7.04 5.06
CA GLU A 83 9.26 -6.71 6.02
C GLU A 83 10.61 -7.26 5.58
N GLY A 84 11.64 -6.42 5.67
CA GLY A 84 13.00 -6.79 5.28
C GLY A 84 13.24 -6.92 3.77
N VAL A 85 12.25 -6.57 2.92
CA VAL A 85 12.40 -6.59 1.46
C VAL A 85 12.06 -5.23 0.86
N LEU A 86 10.81 -4.79 0.97
CA LEU A 86 10.31 -3.56 0.37
C LEU A 86 9.03 -3.15 1.08
N TYR A 87 8.87 -1.90 1.49
CA TYR A 87 7.67 -1.48 2.22
C TYR A 87 7.37 0.00 2.07
N LEU A 88 6.12 0.36 2.32
CA LEU A 88 5.69 1.75 2.37
C LEU A 88 5.94 2.29 3.78
N VAL A 89 6.52 3.48 3.87
CA VAL A 89 6.80 4.18 5.11
C VAL A 89 5.91 5.39 5.19
N PHE A 90 5.15 5.54 6.28
CA PHE A 90 4.31 6.69 6.56
C PHE A 90 4.76 7.36 7.85
N GLU A 91 5.24 8.59 7.72
CA GLU A 91 5.74 9.37 8.86
C GLU A 91 4.61 10.11 9.59
N ASP A 92 4.88 10.49 10.85
CA ASP A 92 4.02 11.32 11.69
C ASP A 92 2.56 10.82 11.77
N VAL A 93 2.42 9.55 12.16
CA VAL A 93 1.12 8.92 12.36
C VAL A 93 0.28 9.72 13.36
N ARG A 94 -0.97 10.06 13.00
CA ARG A 94 -1.77 11.04 13.76
C ARG A 94 -2.54 10.48 14.96
N LYS A 95 -2.65 9.17 15.07
CA LYS A 95 -3.36 8.46 16.13
C LYS A 95 -2.72 7.09 16.40
N ASP A 96 -2.89 6.58 17.59
CA ASP A 96 -2.47 5.20 17.90
C ASP A 96 -3.29 4.22 17.05
N MET A 97 -2.63 3.15 16.61
CA MET A 97 -3.21 2.06 15.83
C MET A 97 -2.83 0.74 16.50
N GLU A 98 -3.83 0.02 16.99
CA GLU A 98 -3.67 -1.20 17.79
C GLU A 98 -4.07 -2.45 16.99
N VAL A 99 -3.58 -3.62 17.40
CA VAL A 99 -3.91 -4.90 16.75
C VAL A 99 -5.43 -5.10 16.69
N GLY A 100 -5.94 -5.39 15.50
CA GLY A 100 -7.37 -5.52 15.21
C GLY A 100 -8.01 -4.26 14.64
N ASP A 101 -7.36 -3.11 14.69
CA ASP A 101 -7.82 -1.91 14.00
C ASP A 101 -7.78 -2.09 12.48
N THR A 102 -8.64 -1.34 11.80
CA THR A 102 -8.67 -1.25 10.33
C THR A 102 -8.27 0.13 9.87
N PHE A 103 -7.64 0.21 8.70
CA PHE A 103 -7.32 1.48 8.04
C PHE A 103 -7.67 1.43 6.56
N ILE A 104 -7.83 2.61 5.95
CA ILE A 104 -7.97 2.76 4.51
C ILE A 104 -6.64 3.26 3.97
N LEU A 105 -6.09 2.52 3.01
CA LEU A 105 -4.91 2.88 2.25
C LEU A 105 -5.39 3.32 0.87
N SER A 106 -5.19 4.59 0.55
CA SER A 106 -5.44 5.14 -0.78
C SER A 106 -4.16 5.01 -1.59
N LEU A 107 -4.24 4.41 -2.77
CA LEU A 107 -3.14 4.16 -3.70
C LEU A 107 -3.42 4.87 -5.01
N TYR A 108 -2.48 5.68 -5.50
CA TYR A 108 -2.56 6.24 -6.84
C TYR A 108 -1.80 5.33 -7.81
N LEU A 109 -2.57 4.66 -8.68
CA LEU A 109 -2.07 3.70 -9.65
C LEU A 109 -2.26 4.23 -11.08
N THR A 110 -1.23 4.28 -11.90
CA THR A 110 -1.37 4.62 -13.33
C THR A 110 -1.61 3.34 -14.13
N PRO A 111 -2.58 3.30 -15.07
CA PRO A 111 -3.49 4.38 -15.50
C PRO A 111 -4.82 4.48 -14.73
N MET A 112 -5.00 3.71 -13.66
CA MET A 112 -6.29 3.53 -12.96
C MET A 112 -6.78 4.73 -12.13
N GLY A 113 -5.89 5.61 -11.68
CA GLY A 113 -6.18 6.67 -10.72
C GLY A 113 -6.12 6.20 -9.27
N ASP A 114 -6.85 6.89 -8.40
CA ASP A 114 -6.90 6.58 -6.97
C ASP A 114 -7.77 5.36 -6.67
N ILE A 115 -7.23 4.44 -5.88
CA ILE A 115 -7.93 3.26 -5.37
C ILE A 115 -7.78 3.22 -3.86
N ASP A 116 -8.91 3.20 -3.16
CA ASP A 116 -8.93 2.95 -1.72
C ASP A 116 -8.97 1.44 -1.50
N VAL A 117 -8.15 0.93 -0.59
CA VAL A 117 -8.16 -0.47 -0.17
C VAL A 117 -8.10 -0.57 1.36
N GLN A 118 -8.79 -1.55 1.93
CA GLN A 118 -8.82 -1.72 3.38
C GLN A 118 -7.68 -2.62 3.87
N GLY A 119 -6.94 -2.13 4.87
CA GLY A 119 -5.90 -2.86 5.59
C GLY A 119 -6.28 -3.16 7.04
N THR A 120 -5.46 -4.00 7.69
CA THR A 120 -5.63 -4.38 9.11
C THR A 120 -4.33 -4.22 9.89
N VAL A 121 -4.44 -3.85 11.17
CA VAL A 121 -3.30 -3.83 12.07
C VAL A 121 -3.13 -5.21 12.69
N LYS A 122 -1.93 -5.79 12.55
CA LYS A 122 -1.61 -7.13 13.09
C LYS A 122 -0.14 -7.21 13.51
N GLU A 123 0.21 -8.22 14.29
CA GLU A 123 1.60 -8.55 14.65
C GLU A 123 2.41 -9.08 13.46
#